data_AF-A0AAD8DL13-F1
#
_entry.id   AF-A0AAD8DL13-F1
#
_cell.length_a   1.000
_cell.length_b   1.000
_cell.length_c   1.000
_cell.angle_alpha   90.00
_cell.angle_beta   90.00
_cell.angle_gamma   90.00
#
_symmetry.space_group_name_H-M   'P 1'
#
loop_
_entity.id
_entity.type
_entity.pdbx_description
1 polymer ?
#
loop_
_entity_poly.entity_id
_entity_poly.type
_entity_poly.pdbx_seq_one_letter_code
_entity_poly.pdbx_strand_id
1 'polypeptide(L)'
;MDEKLKPILEENQILKQKVDKLEKKVELLEREKKSNNIIIHGLPEEDYSKETLEIRKSLQPKLIEERQKGNLVYIKYDKLIVKENSRPIDKRKREKSTSPQAELIQLR
;
A
#
# COMPACT_ATOMS: atom_id res chain seq x y z
N MET A 1 -4.50 -20.53 -49.18
CA MET A 1 -3.94 -19.36 -48.45
C MET A 1 -4.27 -19.42 -46.95
N ASP A 2 -5.34 -20.13 -46.58
CA ASP A 2 -5.89 -20.16 -45.21
C ASP A 2 -5.07 -20.99 -44.20
N GLU A 3 -4.31 -22.00 -44.65
CA GLU A 3 -3.52 -22.85 -43.75
C GLU A 3 -2.29 -22.14 -43.17
N LYS A 4 -1.71 -21.18 -43.91
CA LYS A 4 -0.58 -20.36 -43.43
C LYS A 4 -1.01 -19.29 -42.41
N LEU A 5 -2.29 -18.96 -42.36
CA LEU A 5 -2.84 -17.91 -41.47
C LEU A 5 -3.17 -18.43 -40.06
N LYS A 6 -3.48 -19.73 -39.91
CA LYS A 6 -3.72 -20.36 -38.61
C LYS A 6 -2.58 -20.19 -37.59
N PRO A 7 -1.30 -20.49 -37.93
CA PRO A 7 -0.21 -20.30 -36.97
C PRO A 7 -0.01 -18.83 -36.60
N ILE A 8 -0.24 -17.91 -37.53
CA ILE A 8 -0.13 -16.46 -37.31
C ILE A 8 -1.22 -15.99 -36.32
N LEU A 9 -2.43 -16.52 -36.40
CA LEU A 9 -3.51 -16.19 -35.48
C LEU A 9 -3.24 -16.71 -34.06
N GLU A 10 -2.75 -17.94 -33.94
CA GLU A 10 -2.34 -18.52 -32.65
C GLU A 10 -1.17 -17.73 -32.04
N GLU A 11 -0.16 -17.37 -32.83
CA GLU A 11 0.94 -16.54 -32.38
C GLU A 11 0.46 -15.16 -31.90
N ASN A 12 -0.45 -14.51 -32.63
CA ASN A 12 -1.04 -13.25 -32.21
C ASN A 12 -1.83 -13.37 -30.90
N GLN A 13 -2.48 -14.50 -30.64
CA GLN A 13 -3.18 -14.74 -29.39
C GLN A 13 -2.20 -14.93 -28.22
N ILE A 14 -1.09 -15.63 -28.44
CA ILE A 14 0.01 -15.76 -27.47
C ILE A 14 0.65 -14.40 -27.18
N LEU A 15 0.86 -13.58 -28.22
CA LEU A 15 1.41 -12.23 -28.07
C LEU A 15 0.50 -11.34 -27.22
N LYS A 16 -0.81 -11.34 -27.45
CA LYS A 16 -1.78 -10.61 -26.61
C LYS A 16 -1.70 -11.04 -25.15
N GLN A 17 -1.65 -12.35 -24.88
CA GLN A 17 -1.50 -12.85 -23.50
C GLN A 17 -0.20 -12.41 -22.84
N LYS A 18 0.90 -12.35 -23.60
CA LYS A 18 2.20 -11.84 -23.10
C LYS A 18 2.12 -10.34 -22.80
N VAL A 19 1.47 -9.55 -23.65
CA VAL A 19 1.26 -8.12 -23.45
C VAL A 19 0.46 -7.89 -22.16
N ASP A 20 -0.68 -8.56 -21.98
CA ASP A 20 -1.49 -8.46 -20.75
C ASP A 20 -0.69 -8.80 -19.48
N LYS A 21 0.18 -9.82 -19.56
CA LYS A 21 1.04 -10.24 -18.44
C LYS A 21 2.10 -9.18 -18.13
N LEU A 22 2.68 -8.57 -19.15
CA LEU A 22 3.66 -7.49 -19.00
C LEU A 22 3.01 -6.24 -18.42
N GLU A 23 1.83 -5.85 -18.89
CA GLU A 23 1.08 -4.70 -18.37
C GLU A 23 0.76 -4.87 -16.88
N LYS A 24 0.25 -6.04 -16.47
CA LYS A 24 0.00 -6.35 -15.05
C LYS A 24 1.28 -6.28 -14.21
N LYS A 25 2.41 -6.71 -14.77
CA LYS A 25 3.71 -6.66 -14.07
C LYS A 25 4.21 -5.22 -13.93
N VAL A 26 4.06 -4.40 -14.96
CA VAL A 26 4.39 -2.96 -14.90
C VAL A 26 3.52 -2.26 -13.86
N GLU A 27 2.20 -2.50 -13.87
CA GLU A 27 1.29 -1.93 -12.89
C GLU A 27 1.67 -2.30 -11.44
N LEU A 28 2.02 -3.57 -11.20
CA LEU A 28 2.45 -4.05 -9.89
C LEU A 28 3.77 -3.40 -9.46
N LEU A 29 4.75 -3.31 -10.36
CA LEU A 29 6.04 -2.63 -10.09
C LEU A 29 5.85 -1.14 -9.83
N GLU A 30 4.95 -0.46 -10.54
CA GLU A 30 4.61 0.94 -10.27
C GLU A 30 3.94 1.11 -8.91
N ARG A 31 3.01 0.21 -8.54
CA ARG A 31 2.39 0.19 -7.22
C ARG A 31 3.41 -0.04 -6.11
N GLU A 32 4.33 -0.99 -6.28
CA GLU A 32 5.42 -1.26 -5.33
C GLU A 32 6.37 -0.07 -5.21
N LYS A 33 6.75 0.56 -6.33
CA LYS A 33 7.58 1.77 -6.32
C LYS A 33 6.87 2.93 -5.60
N LYS A 34 5.56 3.10 -5.82
CA LYS A 34 4.74 4.10 -5.12
C LYS A 34 4.50 3.75 -3.64
N SER A 35 4.50 2.47 -3.26
CA SER A 35 4.37 2.06 -1.85
C SER A 35 5.55 2.51 -0.98
N ASN A 36 6.69 2.78 -1.61
CA ASN A 36 7.84 3.40 -0.97
C ASN A 36 7.73 4.93 -0.88
N ASN A 37 6.80 5.57 -1.57
CA ASN A 37 6.55 7.00 -1.40
C ASN A 37 5.57 7.18 -0.24
N ILE A 38 6.00 7.88 0.81
CA ILE A 38 5.12 8.26 1.91
C ILE A 38 4.12 9.28 1.34
N ILE A 39 2.91 8.84 1.01
CA ILE A 39 1.80 9.77 0.75
C ILE A 39 1.29 10.23 2.11
N ILE A 40 1.67 11.45 2.51
CA ILE A 40 1.13 12.09 3.71
C ILE A 40 -0.29 12.54 3.39
N HIS A 41 -1.26 11.63 3.53
CA HIS A 41 -2.67 11.99 3.40
C HIS A 41 -3.08 12.95 4.52
N GLY A 42 -3.48 14.16 4.17
CA GLY A 42 -4.07 15.15 5.10
C GLY A 42 -3.23 16.40 5.39
N LEU A 43 -2.09 16.61 4.74
CA LEU A 43 -1.31 17.85 4.85
C LEU A 43 -0.93 18.38 3.46
N PRO A 44 -1.38 19.59 3.05
CA PRO A 44 -0.85 20.24 1.86
C PRO A 44 0.66 20.50 2.05
N GLU A 45 1.48 20.20 1.03
CA GLU A 45 2.92 20.43 1.05
C GLU A 45 3.29 21.94 1.07
N GLU A 46 2.30 22.81 0.85
CA GLU A 46 2.51 24.22 0.53
C GLU A 46 2.50 25.17 1.75
N ASP A 47 2.02 24.74 2.92
CA ASP A 47 1.88 25.59 4.12
C ASP A 47 2.94 25.31 5.20
N TYR A 48 4.20 25.10 4.81
CA TYR A 48 5.30 24.89 5.75
C TYR A 48 6.33 26.02 5.69
N SER A 49 6.80 26.47 6.86
CA SER A 49 7.90 27.43 6.95
C SER A 49 9.16 26.87 6.27
N LYS A 50 9.99 27.75 5.69
CA LYS A 50 11.24 27.37 5.01
C LYS A 50 12.12 26.49 5.90
N GLU A 51 12.19 26.81 7.19
CA GLU A 51 12.93 26.05 8.20
C GLU A 51 12.43 24.59 8.30
N THR A 52 11.11 24.39 8.36
CA THR A 52 10.53 23.04 8.46
C THR A 52 10.77 22.21 7.19
N LEU A 53 10.82 22.84 6.02
CA LEU A 53 11.15 22.16 4.75
C LEU A 53 12.62 21.71 4.72
N GLU A 54 13.54 22.55 5.19
CA GLU A 54 14.97 22.23 5.28
C GLU A 54 15.23 21.09 6.27
N ILE A 55 14.59 21.13 7.45
CA ILE A 55 14.67 20.05 8.42
C ILE A 55 14.18 18.74 7.80
N ARG A 56 13.04 18.74 7.10
CA ARG A 56 12.54 17.52 6.44
C ARG A 56 13.46 17.00 5.35
N LYS A 57 14.04 17.88 4.52
CA LYS A 57 15.05 17.47 3.53
C LYS A 57 16.25 16.80 4.20
N SER A 58 16.70 17.30 5.35
CA SER A 58 17.81 16.69 6.11
C SER A 58 17.43 15.33 6.75
N LEU A 59 16.16 15.11 7.08
CA LEU A 59 15.66 13.88 7.69
C LEU A 59 15.34 12.77 6.67
N GLN A 60 15.11 13.12 5.40
CA GLN A 60 14.88 12.16 4.32
C GLN A 60 15.99 11.10 4.16
N PRO A 61 17.30 11.43 4.10
CA PRO A 61 18.35 10.42 3.96
C PRO A 61 18.37 9.45 5.15
N LYS A 62 18.24 9.96 6.38
CA LYS A 62 18.17 9.13 7.59
C LYS A 62 16.97 8.20 7.59
N LEU A 63 15.83 8.65 7.06
CA LEU A 63 14.64 7.82 6.91
C LEU A 63 14.87 6.68 5.90
N ILE A 64 15.56 6.95 4.80
CA ILE A 64 15.91 5.92 3.81
C ILE A 64 16.86 4.88 4.41
N GLU A 65 17.89 5.32 5.14
CA GLU A 65 18.83 4.43 5.82
C GLU A 65 18.12 3.49 6.82
N GLU A 66 17.25 4.03 7.68
CA GLU A 66 16.52 3.20 8.64
C GLU A 66 15.51 2.26 7.96
N ARG A 67 14.91 2.67 6.85
CA ARG A 67 14.06 1.79 6.05
C ARG A 67 14.85 0.67 5.39
N GLN A 68 16.07 0.94 4.91
CA GLN A 68 16.97 -0.10 4.38
C GLN A 68 17.37 -1.11 5.45
N LYS A 69 17.51 -0.68 6.71
CA LYS A 69 17.72 -1.56 7.87
C LYS A 69 16.49 -2.42 8.22
N GLY A 70 15.34 -2.17 7.59
CA GLY A 70 14.09 -2.90 7.83
C GLY A 70 13.22 -2.33 8.96
N ASN A 71 13.54 -1.13 9.47
CA ASN A 71 12.77 -0.48 10.53
C ASN A 71 11.56 0.29 9.95
N LEU A 72 10.44 0.26 10.68
CA LEU A 72 9.26 1.08 10.35
C LEU A 72 9.49 2.51 10.84
N VAL A 73 9.83 3.42 9.93
CA VAL A 73 10.18 4.80 10.26
C VAL A 73 9.25 5.79 9.57
N TYR A 74 8.82 6.80 10.30
CA TYR A 74 8.03 7.91 9.77
C TYR A 74 8.49 9.24 10.37
N ILE A 75 8.37 10.32 9.59
CA ILE A 75 8.56 11.68 10.08
C ILE A 75 7.22 12.16 10.63
N LYS A 76 7.21 12.63 11.88
CA LYS A 76 6.04 13.29 12.48
C LYS A 76 6.49 14.62 13.04
N TYR A 77 5.83 15.69 12.61
CA TYR A 77 6.30 17.07 12.83
C TYR A 77 7.72 17.22 12.24
N ASP A 78 8.71 17.52 13.08
CA ASP A 78 10.11 17.74 12.70
C ASP A 78 11.04 16.68 13.34
N LYS A 79 10.49 15.51 13.70
CA LYS A 79 11.22 14.43 14.35
C LYS A 79 11.09 13.13 13.57
N LEU A 80 12.20 12.41 13.47
CA LEU A 80 12.25 11.04 12.93
C LEU A 80 11.83 10.07 14.03
N ILE A 81 10.79 9.28 13.80
CA ILE A 81 10.30 8.30 14.76
C ILE A 81 10.52 6.91 14.20
N VAL A 82 11.31 6.10 14.92
CA VAL A 82 11.53 4.69 14.63
C VAL A 82 10.53 3.89 15.47
N LYS A 83 9.59 3.23 14.79
CA LYS A 83 8.64 2.33 15.44
C LYS A 83 9.21 0.93 15.43
N GLU A 84 9.67 0.50 16.59
CA GLU A 84 9.95 -0.92 16.84
C GLU A 84 8.63 -1.69 16.82
N ASN A 85 8.63 -2.89 16.25
CA ASN A 85 7.49 -3.80 16.24
C ASN A 85 7.26 -4.39 17.65
N SER A 86 6.85 -3.53 18.59
CA SER A 86 6.42 -3.95 19.91
C SER A 86 5.02 -4.57 19.81
N ARG A 87 5.03 -5.91 19.81
CA ARG A 87 3.95 -6.86 20.09
C ARG A 87 3.09 -7.28 18.88
N PRO A 88 2.71 -8.58 18.82
CA PRO A 88 1.63 -8.99 17.95
C PRO A 88 0.41 -8.15 18.34
N ILE A 89 -0.19 -7.47 17.35
CA ILE A 89 -1.51 -6.88 17.50
C ILE A 89 -2.41 -8.06 17.81
N ASP A 90 -2.68 -8.26 19.10
CA ASP A 90 -3.61 -9.26 19.58
C ASP A 90 -4.94 -8.90 18.92
N LYS A 91 -5.29 -9.63 17.87
CA LYS A 91 -6.51 -9.43 17.08
C LYS A 91 -7.66 -9.84 18.00
N ARG A 92 -7.98 -9.01 19.00
CA ARG A 92 -9.08 -9.27 19.92
C ARG A 92 -10.33 -9.42 19.07
N LYS A 93 -10.77 -10.66 18.92
CA LYS A 93 -12.05 -10.97 18.31
C LYS A 93 -13.08 -10.39 19.25
N ARG A 94 -13.91 -9.43 18.79
CA ARG A 94 -15.01 -8.90 19.60
C ARG A 94 -15.83 -10.08 20.11
N GLU A 95 -16.05 -10.14 21.41
CA GLU A 95 -17.00 -11.08 21.97
C GLU A 95 -18.40 -10.74 21.43
N LYS A 96 -19.22 -11.76 21.21
CA LYS A 96 -20.58 -11.57 20.72
C LYS A 96 -21.37 -10.82 21.78
N SER A 97 -22.06 -9.75 21.36
CA SER A 97 -22.89 -8.93 22.25
C SER A 97 -23.92 -9.78 22.98
N THR A 98 -23.96 -9.68 24.31
CA THR A 98 -24.97 -10.29 25.18
C THR A 98 -26.17 -9.36 25.40
N SER A 99 -26.52 -8.54 24.39
CA SER A 99 -27.76 -7.78 24.44
C SER A 99 -28.93 -8.75 24.27
N PRO A 100 -30.01 -8.66 25.07
CA PRO A 100 -31.19 -9.46 24.83
C PRO A 100 -31.82 -8.99 23.52
N GLN A 101 -31.77 -9.80 22.46
CA GLN A 101 -32.67 -9.61 21.32
C GLN A 101 -34.07 -9.94 21.83
N ALA A 102 -34.92 -8.92 21.88
CA ALA A 102 -36.31 -9.03 22.30
C ALA A 102 -36.94 -10.30 21.71
N GLU A 103 -37.35 -11.20 22.60
CA GLU A 103 -38.03 -12.44 22.27
C GLU A 103 -39.17 -12.12 21.30
N LEU A 104 -39.12 -12.70 20.10
CA LEU A 104 -40.24 -12.70 19.18
C LEU A 104 -41.43 -13.29 19.94
N ILE A 105 -42.33 -12.40 20.37
CA ILE A 105 -43.59 -12.76 21.02
C ILE A 105 -44.35 -13.64 20.04
N GLN A 106 -44.28 -14.95 20.23
CA GLN A 106 -45.22 -15.90 19.64
C GLN A 106 -46.34 -16.12 20.64
N LEU A 107 -47.37 -15.29 20.55
CA LEU A 107 -48.67 -15.46 21.22
C LEU A 107 -49.68 -14.74 20.32
N ARG A 108 -50.81 -15.29 19.90
CA ARG A 108 -51.41 -16.63 19.88
C ARG A 108 -52.52 -16.53 18.83
#